data_AF-A0A964K7U9-F1
#
_entry.id   AF-A0A964K7U9-F1
#
_cell.length_a   1.000
_cell.length_b   1.000
_cell.length_c   1.000
_cell.angle_alpha   90.00
_cell.angle_beta   90.00
_cell.angle_gamma   90.00
#
_symmetry.space_group_name_H-M   'P 1'
#
loop_
_entity.id
_entity.type
_entity.pdbx_description
1 polymer ?
#
loop_
_entity_poly.entity_id
_entity_poly.type
_entity_poly.pdbx_seq_one_letter_code
_entity_poly.pdbx_strand_id
1 'polypeptide(L)'
;MTDGTDTLRDRLVRAALPHVPFDGWSRASLDAGARDAGLASVDVHRAFPGGPIEAIEHYVTMADRAMLEDLERHDLQALRVRERVALAVRVRLERVAGEREAIRRALGQLALPAHAPLALKTLYRTVDAIWWAAGDNSTDYNFYTKRALLAAVYSATLLYWLDDRSEGSAASWAFLDRRLAEVMKIPQLVGRARAAAEALAERLPNPLRFFRRA
;
A
#
# COMPACT_ATOMS: atom_id res chain seq x y z
N MET A 1 -14.19 3.36 21.42
CA MET A 1 -15.44 3.93 20.88
C MET A 1 -15.06 5.12 20.02
N THR A 2 -14.49 4.84 18.86
CA THR A 2 -14.10 5.86 17.88
C THR A 2 -15.25 5.92 16.89
N ASP A 3 -15.98 7.01 16.97
CA ASP A 3 -17.18 7.29 16.19
C ASP A 3 -16.85 7.14 14.69
N GLY A 4 -17.51 6.18 14.04
CA GLY A 4 -17.46 5.96 12.60
C GLY A 4 -18.15 7.12 11.89
N THR A 5 -17.55 8.30 11.93
CA THR A 5 -18.09 9.48 11.27
C THR A 5 -17.94 9.28 9.77
N ASP A 6 -19.02 8.78 9.17
CA ASP A 6 -19.23 8.75 7.72
C ASP A 6 -19.13 10.18 7.20
N THR A 7 -17.91 10.56 6.78
CA THR A 7 -17.65 11.92 6.33
C THR A 7 -18.37 12.15 5.00
N LEU A 8 -18.63 13.42 4.66
CA LEU A 8 -19.15 13.75 3.33
C LEU A 8 -18.31 13.10 2.20
N ARG A 9 -16.99 13.01 2.39
CA ARG A 9 -16.07 12.38 1.43
C ARG A 9 -16.28 10.87 1.34
N ASP A 10 -16.54 10.20 2.46
CA ASP A 10 -16.82 8.75 2.53
C ASP A 10 -18.09 8.41 1.75
N ARG A 11 -19.18 9.15 2.02
CA ARG A 11 -20.46 9.01 1.33
C ARG A 11 -20.32 9.20 -0.17
N LEU A 12 -19.65 10.28 -0.58
CA LEU A 12 -19.45 10.60 -1.99
C LEU A 12 -18.62 9.55 -2.72
N VAL A 13 -17.49 9.12 -2.14
CA VAL A 13 -16.66 8.07 -2.75
C VAL A 13 -17.42 6.76 -2.85
N ARG A 14 -18.10 6.33 -1.78
CA ARG A 14 -18.86 5.07 -1.78
C ARG A 14 -19.98 5.09 -2.83
N ALA A 15 -20.70 6.19 -2.93
CA ALA A 15 -21.77 6.34 -3.91
C ALA A 15 -21.25 6.45 -5.36
N ALA A 16 -20.01 6.90 -5.55
CA ALA A 16 -19.39 6.97 -6.88
C ALA A 16 -18.87 5.61 -7.39
N LEU A 17 -18.53 4.67 -6.50
CA LEU A 17 -17.93 3.37 -6.86
C LEU A 17 -18.69 2.59 -7.95
N PRO A 18 -20.04 2.52 -7.97
CA PRO A 18 -20.78 1.85 -9.05
C PRO A 18 -20.60 2.49 -10.44
N HIS A 19 -20.24 3.78 -10.51
CA HIS A 19 -20.06 4.52 -11.76
C HIS A 19 -18.63 4.43 -12.30
N VAL A 20 -17.65 4.24 -11.41
CA VAL A 20 -16.21 4.19 -11.76
C VAL A 20 -15.87 3.14 -12.83
N PRO A 21 -16.43 1.92 -12.85
CA PRO A 21 -16.16 0.94 -13.91
C PRO A 21 -16.45 1.44 -15.32
N PHE A 22 -17.39 2.38 -15.49
CA PHE A 22 -17.76 2.92 -16.79
C PHE A 22 -17.03 4.22 -17.04
N ASP A 23 -17.21 5.21 -16.16
CA ASP A 23 -16.74 6.59 -16.35
C ASP A 23 -15.33 6.84 -15.82
N GLY A 24 -14.69 5.82 -15.24
CA GLY A 24 -13.43 5.96 -14.51
C GLY A 24 -13.57 6.83 -13.26
N TRP A 25 -12.43 7.13 -12.63
CA TRP A 25 -12.38 8.16 -11.58
C TRP A 25 -12.44 9.55 -12.24
N SER A 26 -13.65 10.06 -12.38
CA SER A 26 -13.93 11.31 -13.09
C SER A 26 -14.92 12.18 -12.32
N ARG A 27 -14.99 13.48 -12.67
CA ARG A 27 -16.01 14.37 -12.10
C ARG A 27 -17.42 13.87 -12.41
N ALA A 28 -17.64 13.31 -13.59
CA ALA A 28 -18.91 12.69 -13.96
C ALA A 28 -19.30 11.55 -13.01
N SER A 29 -18.37 10.62 -12.71
CA SER A 29 -18.62 9.51 -11.77
C SER A 29 -18.94 9.99 -10.34
N LEU A 30 -18.25 11.05 -9.88
CA LEU A 30 -18.48 11.63 -8.56
C LEU A 30 -19.80 12.39 -8.47
N ASP A 31 -20.15 13.15 -9.51
CA ASP A 31 -21.42 13.85 -9.60
C ASP A 31 -22.60 12.87 -9.75
N ALA A 32 -22.41 11.74 -10.43
CA ALA A 32 -23.39 10.66 -10.49
C ALA A 32 -23.60 10.02 -9.11
N GLY A 33 -22.52 9.65 -8.42
CA GLY A 33 -22.61 9.15 -7.05
C GLY A 33 -23.23 10.15 -6.07
N ALA A 34 -22.93 11.45 -6.20
CA ALA A 34 -23.57 12.48 -5.41
C ALA A 34 -25.09 12.50 -5.60
N ARG A 35 -25.57 12.44 -6.85
CA ARG A 35 -27.01 12.39 -7.14
C ARG A 35 -27.68 11.17 -6.51
N ASP A 36 -27.06 10.00 -6.61
CA ASP A 36 -27.58 8.76 -6.01
C ASP A 36 -27.65 8.85 -4.48
N ALA A 37 -26.73 9.59 -3.87
CA ALA A 37 -26.67 9.82 -2.42
C ALA A 37 -27.54 11.00 -1.93
N GLY A 38 -28.32 11.63 -2.82
CA GLY A 38 -29.12 12.82 -2.51
C GLY A 38 -28.30 14.08 -2.20
N LEU A 39 -27.07 14.16 -2.72
CA LEU A 39 -26.14 15.27 -2.56
C LEU A 39 -26.05 16.10 -3.85
N ALA A 40 -25.63 17.35 -3.73
CA ALA A 40 -25.48 18.26 -4.87
C ALA A 40 -24.06 18.20 -5.44
N SER A 41 -23.90 18.57 -6.72
CA SER A 41 -22.57 18.64 -7.36
C SER A 41 -21.61 19.61 -6.65
N VAL A 42 -22.15 20.67 -6.02
CA VAL A 42 -21.38 21.60 -5.19
C VAL A 42 -20.73 20.89 -3.99
N ASP A 43 -21.38 19.85 -3.44
CA ASP A 43 -20.80 19.06 -2.35
C ASP A 43 -19.57 18.29 -2.82
N VAL A 44 -19.58 17.79 -4.05
CA VAL A 44 -18.40 17.16 -4.67
C VAL A 44 -17.26 18.15 -4.81
N HIS A 45 -17.54 19.37 -5.28
CA HIS A 45 -16.52 20.41 -5.44
C HIS A 45 -15.93 20.84 -4.09
N ARG A 46 -16.76 20.93 -3.06
CA ARG A 46 -16.33 21.24 -1.69
C ARG A 46 -15.51 20.11 -1.07
N ALA A 47 -15.89 18.86 -1.33
CA ALA A 47 -15.26 17.67 -0.77
C ALA A 47 -13.94 17.30 -1.47
N PHE A 48 -13.84 17.58 -2.78
CA PHE A 48 -12.70 17.24 -3.63
C PHE A 48 -12.34 18.40 -4.57
N PRO A 49 -11.82 19.53 -4.04
CA PRO A 49 -11.42 20.69 -4.85
C PRO A 49 -10.32 20.35 -5.87
N GLY A 50 -9.42 19.42 -5.56
CA GLY A 50 -8.42 18.89 -6.48
C GLY A 50 -8.96 17.86 -7.47
N GLY A 51 -10.27 17.57 -7.42
CA GLY A 51 -10.97 16.70 -8.36
C GLY A 51 -10.80 15.21 -8.07
N PRO A 52 -10.97 14.35 -9.10
CA PRO A 52 -11.05 12.89 -8.91
C PRO A 52 -9.81 12.26 -8.27
N ILE A 53 -8.65 12.87 -8.41
CA ILE A 53 -7.41 12.35 -7.82
C ILE A 53 -7.44 12.39 -6.28
N GLU A 54 -8.09 13.40 -5.69
CA GLU A 54 -8.31 13.48 -4.24
C GLU A 54 -9.35 12.44 -3.77
N ALA A 55 -10.31 12.10 -4.63
CA ALA A 55 -11.27 11.02 -4.37
C ALA A 55 -10.57 9.65 -4.39
N ILE A 56 -9.60 9.44 -5.28
CA ILE A 56 -8.74 8.24 -5.26
C ILE A 56 -7.93 8.17 -3.97
N GLU A 57 -7.25 9.26 -3.57
CA GLU A 57 -6.51 9.28 -2.30
C GLU A 57 -7.41 8.95 -1.11
N HIS A 58 -8.64 9.50 -1.11
CA HIS A 58 -9.63 9.25 -0.07
C HIS A 58 -10.11 7.80 -0.08
N TYR A 59 -10.38 7.23 -1.26
CA TYR A 59 -10.72 5.81 -1.42
C TYR A 59 -9.63 4.89 -0.84
N VAL A 60 -8.35 5.16 -1.14
CA VAL A 60 -7.23 4.41 -0.53
C VAL A 60 -7.24 4.56 0.99
N THR A 61 -7.54 5.75 1.52
CA THR A 61 -7.65 6.01 2.97
C THR A 61 -8.80 5.21 3.60
N MET A 62 -9.95 5.12 2.92
CA MET A 62 -11.09 4.32 3.36
C MET A 62 -10.73 2.83 3.42
N ALA A 63 -10.04 2.31 2.40
CA ALA A 63 -9.60 0.92 2.38
C ALA A 63 -8.56 0.63 3.48
N ASP A 64 -7.64 1.55 3.75
CA ASP A 64 -6.67 1.41 4.85
C ASP A 64 -7.37 1.42 6.22
N ARG A 65 -8.38 2.29 6.44
CA ARG A 65 -9.19 2.29 7.67
C ARG A 65 -9.99 1.01 7.84
N ALA A 66 -10.67 0.55 6.79
CA ALA A 66 -11.46 -0.68 6.83
C ALA A 66 -10.58 -1.90 7.13
N MET A 67 -9.36 -1.95 6.58
CA MET A 67 -8.38 -2.99 6.94
C MET A 67 -8.07 -2.97 8.44
N LEU A 68 -7.83 -1.81 9.04
CA LEU A 68 -7.54 -1.71 10.47
C LEU A 68 -8.75 -2.16 11.32
N GLU A 69 -9.95 -1.72 10.97
CA GLU A 69 -11.20 -2.12 11.62
C GLU A 69 -11.45 -3.64 11.53
N ASP A 70 -11.16 -4.24 10.37
CA ASP A 70 -11.33 -5.67 10.16
C ASP A 70 -10.27 -6.48 10.95
N LEU A 71 -9.04 -5.96 11.07
CA LEU A 71 -7.96 -6.57 11.83
C LEU A 71 -8.23 -6.60 13.34
N GLU A 72 -9.03 -5.69 13.89
CA GLU A 72 -9.45 -5.72 15.31
C GLU A 72 -10.23 -7.00 15.67
N ARG A 73 -10.79 -7.69 14.67
CA ARG A 73 -11.52 -8.96 14.85
C ARG A 73 -10.61 -10.19 14.91
N HIS A 74 -9.30 -10.02 14.75
CA HIS A 74 -8.32 -11.10 14.76
C HIS A 74 -7.42 -11.03 15.99
N ASP A 75 -7.05 -12.20 16.54
CA ASP A 75 -6.00 -12.28 17.56
C ASP A 75 -4.61 -12.15 16.91
N LEU A 76 -4.17 -10.92 16.70
CA LEU A 76 -2.87 -10.62 16.12
C LEU A 76 -1.69 -11.00 17.03
N GLN A 77 -1.90 -11.13 18.34
CA GLN A 77 -0.84 -11.45 19.30
C GLN A 77 -0.44 -12.93 19.23
N ALA A 78 -1.37 -13.80 18.86
CA ALA A 78 -1.10 -15.21 18.59
C ALA A 78 -0.24 -15.44 17.32
N LEU A 79 -0.11 -14.42 16.46
CA LEU A 79 0.57 -14.53 15.16
C LEU A 79 2.00 -14.00 15.19
N ARG A 80 2.89 -14.64 14.44
CA ARG A 80 4.22 -14.10 14.16
C ARG A 80 4.07 -12.84 13.30
N VAL A 81 5.04 -11.92 13.38
CA VAL A 81 5.01 -10.64 12.64
C VAL A 81 4.75 -10.84 11.15
N ARG A 82 5.38 -11.85 10.51
CA ARG A 82 5.15 -12.18 9.10
C ARG A 82 3.70 -12.55 8.81
N GLU A 83 3.09 -13.33 9.69
CA GLU A 83 1.71 -13.79 9.56
C GLU A 83 0.73 -12.62 9.76
N ARG A 84 1.03 -11.69 10.69
CA ARG A 84 0.28 -10.43 10.85
C ARG A 84 0.32 -9.58 9.59
N VAL A 85 1.50 -9.40 8.99
CA VAL A 85 1.66 -8.64 7.74
C VAL A 85 0.90 -9.31 6.60
N ALA A 86 1.01 -10.64 6.44
CA ALA A 86 0.27 -11.38 5.43
C ALA A 86 -1.24 -11.23 5.61
N LEU A 87 -1.73 -11.38 6.85
CA LEU A 87 -3.14 -11.21 7.20
C LEU A 87 -3.63 -9.80 6.88
N ALA A 88 -2.89 -8.76 7.26
CA ALA A 88 -3.25 -7.38 6.97
C ALA A 88 -3.39 -7.10 5.47
N VAL A 89 -2.42 -7.55 4.66
CA VAL A 89 -2.51 -7.42 3.19
C VAL A 89 -3.73 -8.17 2.65
N ARG A 90 -3.95 -9.40 3.13
CA ARG A 90 -5.08 -10.24 2.70
C ARG A 90 -6.42 -9.60 3.03
N VAL A 91 -6.65 -9.24 4.29
CA VAL A 91 -7.88 -8.59 4.77
C VAL A 91 -8.17 -7.33 3.98
N ARG A 92 -7.15 -6.49 3.75
CA ARG A 92 -7.30 -5.26 2.97
C ARG A 92 -7.81 -5.53 1.56
N LEU A 93 -7.26 -6.53 0.87
CA LEU A 93 -7.63 -6.85 -0.51
C LEU A 93 -8.98 -7.58 -0.59
N GLU A 94 -9.26 -8.50 0.34
CA GLU A 94 -10.56 -9.18 0.44
C GLU A 94 -11.69 -8.18 0.69
N ARG A 95 -11.45 -7.16 1.52
CA ARG A 95 -12.42 -6.11 1.82
C ARG A 95 -12.92 -5.35 0.58
N VAL A 96 -12.06 -5.15 -0.41
CA VAL A 96 -12.36 -4.43 -1.66
C VAL A 96 -12.48 -5.36 -2.87
N ALA A 97 -12.74 -6.66 -2.65
CA ALA A 97 -12.80 -7.64 -3.73
C ALA A 97 -13.88 -7.35 -4.78
N GLY A 98 -15.00 -6.72 -4.38
CA GLY A 98 -16.06 -6.28 -5.29
C GLY A 98 -15.69 -5.06 -6.15
N GLU A 99 -14.54 -4.43 -5.89
CA GLU A 99 -14.17 -3.11 -6.42
C GLU A 99 -12.91 -3.19 -7.32
N ARG A 100 -12.58 -4.38 -7.84
CA ARG A 100 -11.35 -4.62 -8.65
C ARG A 100 -11.21 -3.66 -9.83
N GLU A 101 -12.28 -3.39 -10.56
CA GLU A 101 -12.22 -2.45 -11.70
C GLU A 101 -11.99 -1.01 -11.24
N ALA A 102 -12.61 -0.59 -10.14
CA ALA A 102 -12.34 0.73 -9.55
C ALA A 102 -10.87 0.88 -9.14
N ILE A 103 -10.27 -0.19 -8.60
CA ILE A 103 -8.85 -0.23 -8.27
C ILE A 103 -7.97 -0.15 -9.54
N ARG A 104 -8.30 -0.89 -10.61
CA ARG A 104 -7.58 -0.78 -11.90
C ARG A 104 -7.59 0.64 -12.44
N ARG A 105 -8.76 1.29 -12.42
CA ARG A 105 -8.91 2.69 -12.86
C ARG A 105 -8.10 3.65 -11.98
N ALA A 106 -8.07 3.43 -10.67
CA ALA A 106 -7.25 4.22 -9.74
C ALA A 106 -5.75 4.05 -10.02
N LEU A 107 -5.28 2.81 -10.22
CA LEU A 107 -3.89 2.52 -10.55
C LEU A 107 -3.48 3.16 -11.89
N GLY A 108 -4.36 3.16 -12.89
CA GLY A 108 -4.11 3.83 -14.17
C GLY A 108 -3.84 5.33 -14.00
N GLN A 109 -4.59 6.00 -13.12
CA GLN A 109 -4.35 7.42 -12.78
C GLN A 109 -3.05 7.59 -11.98
N LEU A 110 -2.86 6.80 -10.91
CA LEU A 110 -1.69 6.91 -10.04
C LEU A 110 -0.36 6.57 -10.74
N ALA A 111 -0.40 5.81 -11.84
CA ALA A 111 0.77 5.49 -12.65
C ALA A 111 1.27 6.68 -13.50
N LEU A 112 0.46 7.74 -13.68
CA LEU A 112 0.88 8.93 -14.42
C LEU A 112 2.00 9.68 -13.67
N PRO A 113 3.06 10.15 -14.35
CA PRO A 113 4.17 10.85 -13.69
C PRO A 113 3.73 12.07 -12.85
N ALA A 114 2.70 12.79 -13.30
CA ALA A 114 2.12 13.93 -12.58
C ALA A 114 1.50 13.53 -11.22
N HIS A 115 1.14 12.26 -11.04
CA HIS A 115 0.54 11.73 -9.82
C HIS A 115 1.52 10.89 -8.99
N ALA A 116 2.78 10.74 -9.43
CA ALA A 116 3.79 9.93 -8.75
C ALA A 116 4.02 10.32 -7.26
N PRO A 117 4.08 11.62 -6.87
CA PRO A 117 4.21 11.98 -5.46
C PRO A 117 3.03 11.47 -4.61
N LEU A 118 1.81 11.55 -5.14
CA LEU A 118 0.61 11.09 -4.46
C LEU A 118 0.54 9.55 -4.41
N ALA A 119 0.91 8.88 -5.51
CA ALA A 119 1.00 7.42 -5.56
C ALA A 119 1.98 6.88 -4.50
N LEU A 120 3.15 7.51 -4.37
CA LEU A 120 4.13 7.15 -3.34
C LEU A 120 3.61 7.46 -1.93
N LYS A 121 2.98 8.62 -1.71
CA LYS A 121 2.39 8.99 -0.41
C LYS A 121 1.33 7.99 0.03
N THR A 122 0.40 7.64 -0.86
CA THR A 122 -0.69 6.71 -0.57
C THR A 122 -0.16 5.29 -0.31
N LEU A 123 0.75 4.79 -1.17
CA LEU A 123 1.41 3.50 -0.96
C LEU A 123 2.17 3.44 0.36
N TYR A 124 2.95 4.48 0.67
CA TYR A 124 3.69 4.59 1.92
C TYR A 124 2.74 4.52 3.12
N ARG A 125 1.65 5.29 3.10
CA ARG A 125 0.65 5.27 4.17
C ARG A 125 0.03 3.88 4.35
N THR A 126 -0.31 3.19 3.26
CA THR A 126 -0.86 1.84 3.32
C THR A 126 0.12 0.85 3.97
N VAL A 127 1.39 0.85 3.55
CA VAL A 127 2.39 -0.07 4.14
C VAL A 127 2.74 0.29 5.57
N ASP A 128 2.71 1.58 5.91
CA ASP A 128 2.92 2.06 7.27
C ASP A 128 1.77 1.60 8.19
N ALA A 129 0.51 1.71 7.73
CA ALA A 129 -0.65 1.20 8.45
C ALA A 129 -0.58 -0.33 8.66
N ILE A 130 -0.13 -1.09 7.65
CA ILE A 130 0.09 -2.54 7.79
C ILE A 130 1.16 -2.83 8.84
N TRP A 131 2.30 -2.13 8.80
CA TRP A 131 3.37 -2.33 9.78
C TRP A 131 2.96 -1.93 11.19
N TRP A 132 2.19 -0.86 11.32
CA TRP A 132 1.62 -0.40 12.58
C TRP A 132 0.69 -1.47 13.17
N ALA A 133 -0.24 -2.01 12.36
CA ALA A 133 -1.12 -3.10 12.78
C ALA A 133 -0.36 -4.40 13.10
N ALA A 134 0.74 -4.65 12.40
CA ALA A 134 1.62 -5.78 12.68
C ALA A 134 2.47 -5.60 13.95
N GLY A 135 2.38 -4.45 14.65
CA GLY A 135 3.08 -4.19 15.91
C GLY A 135 4.58 -3.94 15.76
N ASP A 136 5.03 -3.40 14.63
CA ASP A 136 6.43 -3.02 14.46
C ASP A 136 6.76 -1.73 15.22
N ASN A 137 7.52 -1.86 16.32
CA ASN A 137 8.05 -0.73 17.11
C ASN A 137 9.49 -0.35 16.72
N SER A 138 10.00 -0.82 15.57
CA SER A 138 11.39 -0.60 15.18
C SER A 138 11.64 0.86 14.81
N THR A 139 12.50 1.58 15.53
CA THR A 139 12.87 2.99 15.22
C THR A 139 14.19 3.14 14.45
N ASP A 140 14.84 2.03 14.09
CA ASP A 140 16.18 2.04 13.49
C ASP A 140 16.17 2.11 11.95
N TYR A 141 17.35 2.06 11.31
CA TYR A 141 17.54 1.93 9.85
C TYR A 141 16.65 0.85 9.20
N ASN A 142 16.26 -0.16 9.98
CA ASN A 142 15.32 -1.21 9.60
C ASN A 142 13.92 -0.67 9.20
N PHE A 143 13.51 0.48 9.73
CA PHE A 143 12.19 1.10 9.52
C PHE A 143 11.89 1.41 8.05
N TYR A 144 12.81 2.12 7.38
CA TYR A 144 12.64 2.50 5.97
C TYR A 144 12.80 1.32 5.03
N THR A 145 13.77 0.43 5.30
CA THR A 145 13.97 -0.79 4.49
C THR A 145 12.76 -1.71 4.56
N LYS A 146 12.18 -1.93 5.75
CA LYS A 146 10.94 -2.72 5.92
C LYS A 146 9.78 -2.16 5.11
N ARG A 147 9.58 -0.84 5.10
CA ARG A 147 8.51 -0.18 4.35
C ARG A 147 8.73 -0.26 2.85
N ALA A 148 9.97 -0.05 2.38
CA ALA A 148 10.31 -0.19 0.98
C ALA A 148 10.10 -1.63 0.47
N LEU A 149 10.54 -2.63 1.25
CA LEU A 149 10.34 -4.04 0.91
C LEU A 149 8.86 -4.43 0.92
N LEU A 150 8.10 -4.00 1.93
CA LEU A 150 6.67 -4.26 1.97
C LEU A 150 5.92 -3.54 0.84
N ALA A 151 6.31 -2.32 0.47
CA ALA A 151 5.73 -1.60 -0.66
C ALA A 151 5.91 -2.37 -1.97
N ALA A 152 7.10 -2.95 -2.21
CA ALA A 152 7.34 -3.81 -3.35
C ALA A 152 6.47 -5.09 -3.32
N VAL A 153 6.41 -5.77 -2.18
CA VAL A 153 5.60 -6.99 -2.00
C VAL A 153 4.10 -6.70 -2.19
N TYR A 154 3.61 -5.64 -1.55
CA TYR A 154 2.21 -5.23 -1.63
C TYR A 154 1.83 -4.86 -3.06
N SER A 155 2.64 -4.04 -3.74
CA SER A 155 2.35 -3.61 -5.11
C SER A 155 2.32 -4.80 -6.07
N ALA A 156 3.29 -5.72 -5.96
CA ALA A 156 3.32 -6.93 -6.76
C ALA A 156 2.11 -7.85 -6.47
N THR A 157 1.73 -7.99 -5.20
CA THR A 157 0.59 -8.82 -4.78
C THR A 157 -0.73 -8.21 -5.25
N LEU A 158 -0.90 -6.89 -5.16
CA LEU A 158 -2.07 -6.18 -5.65
C LEU A 158 -2.27 -6.40 -7.15
N LEU A 159 -1.21 -6.23 -7.94
CA LEU A 159 -1.26 -6.45 -9.39
C LEU A 159 -1.59 -7.90 -9.73
N TYR A 160 -0.98 -8.86 -9.03
CA TYR A 160 -1.29 -10.29 -9.21
C TYR A 160 -2.76 -10.59 -8.87
N TRP A 161 -3.23 -10.06 -7.74
CA TRP A 161 -4.59 -10.29 -7.23
C TRP A 161 -5.69 -9.72 -8.11
N LEU A 162 -5.43 -8.59 -8.77
CA LEU A 162 -6.40 -8.01 -9.70
C LEU A 162 -6.79 -8.99 -10.83
N ASP A 163 -5.83 -9.80 -11.30
CA ASP A 163 -5.99 -10.76 -12.39
C ASP A 163 -6.25 -12.21 -11.92
N ASP A 164 -6.22 -12.46 -10.61
CA ASP A 164 -6.41 -13.79 -10.05
C ASP A 164 -7.86 -14.28 -10.16
N ARG A 165 -8.03 -15.44 -10.82
CA ARG A 165 -9.32 -16.13 -11.03
C ARG A 165 -9.47 -17.40 -10.19
N SER A 166 -8.51 -17.72 -9.34
CA SER A 166 -8.59 -18.86 -8.44
C SER A 166 -9.66 -18.65 -7.37
N GLU A 167 -10.23 -19.74 -6.88
CA GLU A 167 -11.23 -19.71 -5.82
C GLU A 167 -10.66 -19.03 -4.57
N GLY A 168 -11.40 -18.06 -4.03
CA GLY A 168 -10.97 -17.29 -2.86
C GLY A 168 -9.66 -16.52 -3.04
N SER A 169 -9.19 -16.29 -4.28
CA SER A 169 -7.87 -15.71 -4.58
C SER A 169 -6.69 -16.53 -3.99
N ALA A 170 -6.83 -17.86 -3.91
CA ALA A 170 -5.81 -18.74 -3.33
C ALA A 170 -4.42 -18.58 -3.98
N ALA A 171 -4.35 -18.34 -5.29
CA ALA A 171 -3.09 -18.13 -5.99
C ALA A 171 -2.39 -16.83 -5.53
N SER A 172 -3.16 -15.77 -5.26
CA SER A 172 -2.65 -14.50 -4.72
C SER A 172 -2.07 -14.67 -3.32
N TRP A 173 -2.73 -15.43 -2.45
CA TRP A 173 -2.23 -15.67 -1.09
C TRP A 173 -0.96 -16.51 -1.10
N ALA A 174 -0.90 -17.55 -1.94
CA ALA A 174 0.34 -18.30 -2.15
C ALA A 174 1.46 -17.42 -2.73
N PHE A 175 1.14 -16.48 -3.63
CA PHE A 175 2.10 -15.51 -4.16
C PHE A 175 2.63 -14.58 -3.07
N LEU A 176 1.74 -13.98 -2.26
CA LEU A 176 2.08 -13.13 -1.12
C LEU A 176 3.02 -13.84 -0.15
N ASP A 177 2.71 -15.07 0.24
CA ASP A 177 3.53 -15.85 1.16
C ASP A 177 4.96 -16.08 0.64
N ARG A 178 5.10 -16.38 -0.67
CA ARG A 178 6.41 -16.53 -1.31
C ARG A 178 7.19 -15.22 -1.32
N ARG A 179 6.55 -14.11 -1.69
CA ARG A 179 7.19 -12.77 -1.72
C ARG A 179 7.63 -12.32 -0.33
N LEU A 180 6.79 -12.52 0.70
CA LEU A 180 7.16 -12.26 2.09
C LEU A 180 8.33 -13.14 2.56
N ALA A 181 8.38 -14.40 2.14
CA ALA A 181 9.50 -15.29 2.46
C ALA A 181 10.83 -14.86 1.82
N GLU A 182 10.78 -14.29 0.61
CA GLU A 182 11.96 -13.81 -0.11
C GLU A 182 12.54 -12.54 0.49
N VAL A 183 11.69 -11.56 0.85
CA VAL A 183 12.18 -10.29 1.39
C VAL A 183 12.87 -10.44 2.74
N MET A 184 12.56 -11.48 3.51
CA MET A 184 13.28 -11.79 4.76
C MET A 184 14.76 -12.15 4.52
N LYS A 185 15.13 -12.58 3.32
CA LYS A 185 16.51 -12.95 2.97
C LYS A 185 17.35 -11.74 2.55
N ILE A 186 16.71 -10.65 2.12
CA ILE A 186 17.39 -9.47 1.58
C ILE A 186 18.33 -8.81 2.60
N PRO A 187 17.93 -8.54 3.86
CA PRO A 187 18.84 -7.95 4.84
C PRO A 187 20.11 -8.78 5.06
N GLN A 188 19.98 -10.12 5.10
CA GLN A 188 21.11 -11.03 5.28
C GLN A 188 22.06 -10.98 4.07
N LEU A 189 21.52 -10.95 2.85
CA LEU A 189 22.30 -10.84 1.63
C LEU A 189 23.07 -9.52 1.55
N VAL A 190 22.41 -8.40 1.87
CA VAL A 190 23.05 -7.07 1.91
C VAL A 190 24.14 -7.02 2.97
N GLY A 191 23.90 -7.58 4.15
CA GLY A 191 24.91 -7.66 5.22
C GLY A 191 26.14 -8.45 4.80
N ARG A 192 25.96 -9.61 4.17
CA ARG A 192 27.06 -10.44 3.64
C ARG A 192 27.85 -9.72 2.54
N ALA A 193 27.16 -9.02 1.64
CA ALA A 193 27.80 -8.26 0.58
C ALA A 193 28.65 -7.10 1.13
N ARG A 194 28.15 -6.37 2.13
CA ARG A 194 28.90 -5.31 2.82
C ARG A 194 30.15 -5.87 3.50
N ALA A 195 30.01 -6.93 4.29
CA ALA A 195 31.14 -7.56 4.97
C ALA A 195 32.20 -8.08 3.97
N ALA A 196 31.79 -8.64 2.83
CA ALA A 196 32.71 -9.07 1.79
C ALA A 196 33.43 -7.88 1.12
N ALA A 197 32.73 -6.78 0.89
CA ALA A 197 33.31 -5.56 0.34
C ALA A 197 34.32 -4.92 1.31
N GLU A 198 34.00 -4.88 2.60
CA GLU A 198 34.90 -4.41 3.66
C GLU A 198 36.16 -5.29 3.76
N ALA A 199 36.00 -6.61 3.79
CA ALA A 199 37.14 -7.54 3.82
C ALA A 199 38.02 -7.44 2.57
N LEU A 200 37.44 -7.14 1.40
CA LEU A 200 38.20 -6.87 0.18
C LEU A 200 38.94 -5.53 0.26
N ALA A 201 38.29 -4.49 0.79
CA ALA A 201 38.90 -3.18 0.98
C ALA A 201 40.08 -3.21 1.97
N GLU A 202 39.97 -4.00 3.05
CA GLU A 202 41.07 -4.22 4.00
C GLU A 202 42.24 -5.01 3.40
N ARG A 203 41.96 -5.92 2.46
CA ARG A 203 42.97 -6.70 1.73
C ARG A 203 43.59 -5.95 0.56
N LEU A 204 43.00 -4.85 0.11
CA LEU A 204 43.59 -4.00 -0.93
C LEU A 204 44.76 -3.21 -0.32
N PRO A 205 45.96 -3.24 -0.94
CA PRO A 205 47.08 -2.46 -0.46
C PRO A 205 46.71 -0.98 -0.48
N ASN A 206 46.84 -0.32 0.68
CA ASN A 206 46.55 1.10 0.83
C ASN A 206 47.46 1.92 -0.12
N PRO A 207 46.93 2.54 -1.19
CA PRO A 207 47.74 3.19 -2.23
C PRO A 207 48.56 4.37 -1.69
N LEU A 208 48.22 4.87 -0.50
CA LEU A 208 48.90 5.98 0.16
C LEU A 208 50.12 5.55 1.00
N ARG A 209 50.40 4.25 1.15
CA ARG A 209 51.62 3.78 1.83
C ARG A 209 52.91 4.06 1.05
N PHE A 210 52.82 4.30 -0.25
CA PHE A 210 53.97 4.64 -1.10
C PHE A 210 54.34 6.13 -1.10
N PHE A 211 53.51 7.01 -0.49
CA PHE A 211 53.74 8.46 -0.48
C PHE A 211 54.25 9.01 0.87
N ARG A 212 54.65 8.15 1.82
CA ARG A 212 55.28 8.56 3.09
C ARG A 212 56.72 8.07 3.21
N ARG A 213 57.60 8.52 2.31
CA ARG A 213 59.06 8.58 2.49
C ARG A 213 59.61 9.62 1.49
N ALA A 214 59.62 10.88 1.91
CA ALA A 214 60.46 11.93 1.36
C ALA A 214 60.89 12.82 2.54
#